data_AF-A0A9D4AAD6-F1
#
_entry.id   AF-A0A9D4AAD6-F1
#
_cell.length_a   1.000
_cell.length_b   1.000
_cell.length_c   1.000
_cell.angle_alpha   90.00
_cell.angle_beta   90.00
_cell.angle_gamma   90.00
#
_symmetry.space_group_name_H-M   'P 1'
#
loop_
_entity.id
_entity.type
_entity.pdbx_description
1 polymer ?
#
loop_
_entity_poly.entity_id
_entity_poly.type
_entity_poly.pdbx_seq_one_letter_code
_entity_poly.pdbx_strand_id
1 'polypeptide(L)'
;MTAGENSVQSKKSLPDLAPLEAVLFDVDGTLCDSDPLHYQVFREMLPQIGFNNGVPIDEEYFIKNIAGKHNPDIAVLLYPDDIPRGIKFMEDNEAMFRSSPCSKVYRNECQAPFNCKL
;
A
#
# COMPACT_ATOMS: atom_id res chain seq x y z
N MET A 1 2.48 45.35 -39.38
CA MET A 1 2.46 45.62 -37.93
C MET A 1 2.30 44.30 -37.22
N THR A 2 3.37 43.91 -36.52
CA THR A 2 3.50 42.94 -35.40
C THR A 2 2.44 41.85 -35.24
N ALA A 3 2.77 40.63 -35.70
CA ALA A 3 2.25 39.40 -35.12
C ALA A 3 3.02 39.14 -33.81
N GLY A 4 2.28 38.92 -32.73
CA GLY A 4 2.82 38.72 -31.39
C GLY A 4 3.42 37.32 -31.20
N GLU A 5 4.55 37.27 -30.52
CA GLU A 5 5.15 36.04 -30.01
C GLU A 5 5.04 36.06 -28.49
N ASN A 6 3.99 35.44 -27.94
CA ASN A 6 3.92 35.14 -26.51
C ASN A 6 4.68 33.82 -26.28
N SER A 7 5.96 33.94 -25.95
CA SER A 7 6.77 32.82 -25.48
C SER A 7 6.27 32.37 -24.10
N VAL A 8 5.49 31.28 -24.07
CA VAL A 8 5.09 30.63 -22.83
C VAL A 8 6.32 29.94 -22.27
N GLN A 9 6.97 30.61 -21.32
CA GLN A 9 8.15 30.10 -20.65
C GLN A 9 7.76 28.89 -19.79
N SER A 10 7.96 27.70 -20.35
CA SER A 10 7.79 26.42 -19.67
C SER A 10 8.76 26.37 -18.50
N LYS A 11 8.27 26.69 -17.30
CA LYS A 11 9.04 26.58 -16.06
C LYS A 11 9.44 25.11 -15.88
N LYS A 12 10.72 24.80 -16.08
CA LYS A 12 11.27 23.48 -15.75
C LYS A 12 11.08 23.27 -14.25
N SER A 13 10.23 22.30 -13.88
CA SER A 13 9.85 22.00 -12.49
C SER A 13 10.91 21.24 -11.71
N LEU A 14 12.01 20.85 -12.37
CA LEU A 14 13.14 20.16 -11.77
C LEU A 14 14.42 20.92 -12.12
N PRO A 15 15.32 21.16 -11.15
CA PRO A 15 16.65 21.70 -11.44
C PRO A 15 17.38 20.76 -12.42
N ASP A 16 18.37 21.29 -13.14
CA ASP A 16 19.21 20.57 -14.10
C ASP A 16 20.11 19.57 -13.35
N LEU A 17 19.47 18.56 -12.75
CA LEU A 17 20.11 17.40 -12.14
C LEU A 17 20.60 16.49 -13.26
N ALA A 18 21.56 15.62 -12.93
CA ALA A 18 21.99 14.57 -13.84
C ALA A 18 20.77 13.85 -14.45
N PRO A 19 20.83 13.41 -15.73
CA PRO A 19 19.71 12.74 -16.38
C PRO A 19 19.12 11.64 -15.49
N LEU A 20 17.80 11.61 -15.31
CA LEU A 20 17.14 10.56 -14.53
C LEU A 20 17.40 9.20 -15.19
N GLU A 21 18.18 8.34 -14.53
CA GLU A 21 18.62 7.06 -15.10
C GLU A 21 17.67 5.90 -14.75
N ALA A 22 17.01 5.94 -13.59
CA ALA A 22 16.11 4.88 -13.14
C ALA A 22 15.08 5.39 -12.12
N VAL A 23 13.94 4.68 -12.05
CA VAL A 23 12.90 4.86 -11.02
C VAL A 23 12.52 3.48 -10.47
N LEU A 24 12.44 3.36 -9.15
CA LEU A 24 11.94 2.16 -8.47
C LEU A 24 10.51 2.42 -7.99
N PHE A 25 9.58 1.57 -8.40
CA PHE A 25 8.20 1.60 -7.95
C PHE A 25 7.95 0.44 -6.99
N ASP A 26 7.29 0.74 -5.88
CA ASP A 26 6.67 -0.29 -5.06
C ASP A 26 5.45 -0.87 -5.79
N VAL A 27 5.01 -2.05 -5.38
CA VAL A 27 3.82 -2.69 -5.95
C VAL A 27 2.60 -2.28 -5.13
N ASP A 28 2.54 -2.66 -3.87
CA ASP A 28 1.36 -2.49 -3.02
C ASP A 28 1.09 -1.02 -2.71
N GLY A 29 -0.15 -0.59 -2.91
CA GLY A 29 -0.56 0.82 -2.74
C GLY A 29 0.10 1.81 -3.72
N THR A 30 0.94 1.35 -4.65
CA THR A 30 1.65 2.20 -5.63
C THR A 30 1.27 1.86 -7.08
N LEU A 31 1.60 0.66 -7.55
CA LEU A 31 1.21 0.20 -8.91
C LEU A 31 -0.15 -0.49 -8.93
N CYS A 32 -0.70 -0.73 -7.74
CA CYS A 32 -1.64 -1.79 -7.49
C CYS A 32 -2.52 -1.36 -6.30
N ASP A 33 -3.83 -1.25 -6.54
CA ASP A 33 -4.79 -0.85 -5.50
C ASP A 33 -5.14 -2.06 -4.61
N SER A 34 -4.17 -2.48 -3.80
CA SER A 34 -4.28 -3.61 -2.86
C SER A 34 -4.79 -3.20 -1.48
N ASP A 35 -4.83 -1.90 -1.17
CA ASP A 35 -5.27 -1.37 0.13
C ASP A 35 -6.68 -1.81 0.55
N PRO A 36 -7.70 -1.82 -0.34
CA PRO A 36 -9.03 -2.33 0.01
C PRO A 36 -9.02 -3.78 0.48
N LEU A 37 -8.11 -4.60 -0.06
CA LEU A 37 -7.98 -6.01 0.32
C LEU A 37 -7.28 -6.14 1.68
N HIS A 38 -6.19 -5.41 1.87
CA HIS A 38 -5.50 -5.36 3.16
C HIS A 38 -6.43 -4.86 4.26
N TYR A 39 -7.23 -3.83 3.99
CA TYR A 39 -8.23 -3.32 4.91
C TYR A 39 -9.21 -4.40 5.35
N GLN A 40 -9.78 -5.17 4.42
CA GLN A 40 -10.71 -6.26 4.74
C GLN A 40 -10.08 -7.30 5.66
N VAL A 41 -8.84 -7.70 5.38
CA VAL A 41 -8.10 -8.69 6.17
C VAL A 41 -7.90 -8.19 7.60
N PHE A 42 -7.43 -6.95 7.79
CA PHE A 42 -7.28 -6.38 9.13
C PHE A 42 -8.61 -6.16 9.84
N ARG A 43 -9.64 -5.70 9.13
CA ARG A 43 -10.99 -5.48 9.67
C ARG A 43 -11.58 -6.78 10.23
N GLU A 44 -11.29 -7.91 9.62
CA GLU A 44 -11.77 -9.23 10.06
C GLU A 44 -10.92 -9.84 11.19
N MET A 45 -9.61 -9.67 11.17
CA MET A 45 -8.71 -10.28 12.15
C MET A 45 -8.58 -9.52 13.47
N LEU A 46 -8.56 -8.18 13.43
CA LEU A 46 -8.36 -7.36 14.63
C LEU A 46 -9.45 -7.61 15.70
N PRO A 47 -10.74 -7.75 15.36
CA PRO A 47 -11.76 -8.13 16.34
C PRO A 47 -11.49 -9.45 17.06
N GLN A 48 -10.93 -10.45 16.36
CA GLN A 48 -10.71 -11.80 16.90
C GLN A 48 -9.67 -11.83 18.02
N ILE A 49 -8.77 -10.86 18.02
CA ILE A 49 -7.74 -10.70 19.06
C ILE A 49 -8.18 -9.75 20.18
N GLY A 50 -9.42 -9.26 20.14
CA GLY A 50 -9.98 -8.31 21.11
C GLY A 50 -9.55 -6.85 20.89
N PHE A 51 -8.90 -6.54 19.77
CA PHE A 51 -8.52 -5.17 19.43
C PHE A 51 -9.78 -4.28 19.35
N ASN A 52 -9.68 -3.04 19.83
CA ASN A 52 -10.80 -2.09 19.85
C ASN A 52 -12.09 -2.66 20.48
N ASN A 53 -11.96 -3.45 21.56
CA ASN A 53 -13.08 -4.16 22.21
C ASN A 53 -13.86 -5.09 21.28
N GLY A 54 -13.21 -5.64 20.24
CA GLY A 54 -13.85 -6.47 19.23
C GLY A 54 -14.61 -5.69 18.15
N VAL A 55 -14.56 -4.36 18.16
CA VAL A 55 -15.20 -3.53 17.14
C VAL A 55 -14.28 -3.42 15.92
N PRO A 56 -14.77 -3.76 14.71
CA PRO A 56 -13.97 -3.63 13.49
C PRO A 56 -13.47 -2.21 13.27
N ILE A 57 -12.26 -2.08 12.73
CA ILE A 57 -11.68 -0.78 12.37
C ILE A 57 -12.38 -0.18 11.14
N ASP A 58 -12.42 1.15 11.07
CA ASP A 58 -12.80 1.88 9.86
C ASP A 58 -11.60 2.06 8.92
N GLU A 59 -11.89 2.58 7.73
CA GLU A 59 -10.88 2.79 6.69
C GLU A 59 -9.92 3.92 7.07
N GLU A 60 -10.42 4.95 7.76
CA GLU A 60 -9.63 6.06 8.27
C GLU A 60 -8.55 5.59 9.25
N TYR A 61 -8.89 4.68 10.16
CA TYR A 61 -7.92 4.07 11.06
C TYR A 61 -6.89 3.24 10.29
N PHE A 62 -7.33 2.44 9.32
CA PHE A 62 -6.44 1.62 8.50
C PHE A 62 -5.42 2.48 7.75
N ILE A 63 -5.86 3.50 7.03
CA ILE A 63 -5.00 4.42 6.27
C ILE A 63 -4.00 5.10 7.20
N LYS A 64 -4.46 5.58 8.36
CA LYS A 64 -3.60 6.31 9.30
C LYS A 64 -2.56 5.43 9.99
N ASN A 65 -2.90 4.19 10.30
CA ASN A 65 -2.13 3.39 11.25
C ASN A 65 -1.48 2.14 10.67
N ILE A 66 -1.94 1.66 9.50
CA ILE A 66 -1.56 0.37 8.94
C ILE A 66 -1.07 0.50 7.49
N ALA A 67 -1.81 1.19 6.63
CA ALA A 67 -1.47 1.33 5.21
C ALA A 67 -0.05 1.87 5.01
N GLY A 68 0.72 1.22 4.13
CA GLY A 68 2.10 1.58 3.82
C GLY A 68 3.12 1.41 4.96
N LYS A 69 2.73 0.89 6.13
CA LYS A 69 3.66 0.64 7.24
C LYS A 69 4.28 -0.75 7.16
N HIS A 70 5.50 -0.88 7.66
CA HIS A 70 6.17 -2.17 7.73
C HIS A 70 5.55 -3.07 8.81
N ASN A 71 5.50 -4.37 8.53
CA ASN A 71 4.92 -5.38 9.43
C ASN A 71 5.47 -5.33 10.87
N PRO A 72 6.78 -5.12 11.13
CA PRO A 72 7.29 -5.00 12.48
C PRO A 72 6.71 -3.79 13.24
N ASP A 73 6.50 -2.65 12.56
CA ASP A 73 5.93 -1.45 13.17
C ASP A 73 4.46 -1.68 13.54
N ILE A 74 3.72 -2.38 12.67
CA ILE A 74 2.34 -2.79 12.93
C ILE A 74 2.28 -3.80 14.08
N ALA A 75 3.22 -4.75 14.15
CA ALA A 75 3.31 -5.72 15.23
C ALA A 75 3.54 -5.03 16.59
N VAL A 76 4.46 -4.05 16.65
CA VAL A 76 4.70 -3.23 17.85
C VAL A 76 3.47 -2.40 18.21
N LEU A 77 2.75 -1.85 17.23
CA LEU A 77 1.52 -1.09 17.46
C LEU A 77 0.42 -1.96 18.09
N LEU A 78 0.24 -3.18 17.58
CA LEU A 78 -0.84 -4.08 18.02
C LEU A 78 -0.50 -4.83 19.31
N TYR A 79 0.76 -5.16 19.53
CA TYR A 79 1.24 -5.94 20.66
C TYR A 79 2.52 -5.34 21.27
N PRO A 80 2.45 -4.14 21.87
CA PRO A 80 3.64 -3.45 22.39
C PRO A 80 4.38 -4.26 23.47
N ASP A 81 3.66 -5.08 24.22
CA ASP A 81 4.21 -5.91 25.30
C ASP A 81 4.48 -7.37 24.89
N ASP A 82 4.12 -7.78 23.67
CA ASP A 82 4.24 -9.17 23.18
C ASP A 82 4.57 -9.23 21.68
N ILE A 83 5.78 -8.79 21.36
CA ILE A 83 6.30 -8.76 19.97
C ILE A 83 6.23 -10.13 19.26
N PRO A 84 6.57 -11.27 19.90
CA PRO A 84 6.44 -12.58 19.25
C PRO A 84 5.01 -12.86 18.78
N ARG A 85 4.00 -12.50 19.58
CA ARG A 85 2.60 -12.62 19.18
C ARG A 85 2.24 -11.65 18.05
N GLY A 86 2.78 -10.44 18.07
CA GLY A 86 2.60 -9.47 16.98
C GLY A 86 3.18 -9.96 15.65
N ILE A 87 4.38 -10.55 15.67
CA ILE A 87 4.98 -11.15 14.47
C ILE A 87 4.10 -12.28 13.93
N LYS A 88 3.65 -13.19 14.81
CA LYS A 88 2.75 -14.27 14.42
C LYS A 88 1.44 -13.74 13.82
N PHE A 89 0.87 -12.68 14.39
CA PHE A 89 -0.33 -12.05 13.85
C PHE A 89 -0.12 -11.54 12.43
N MET A 90 1.05 -10.94 12.14
CA MET A 90 1.38 -10.46 10.80
C MET A 90 1.55 -11.60 9.79
N GLU A 91 2.15 -12.72 10.21
CA GLU A 91 2.25 -13.94 9.37
C GLU A 91 0.86 -14.53 9.07
N ASP A 92 0.00 -14.63 10.10
CA ASP A 92 -1.37 -15.12 9.96
C ASP A 92 -2.19 -14.17 9.05
N ASN A 93 -1.96 -12.86 9.14
CA ASN A 93 -2.58 -11.85 8.30
C ASN A 93 -2.23 -12.01 6.82
N GLU A 94 -0.94 -12.20 6.51
CA GLU A 94 -0.49 -12.48 5.15
C GLU A 94 -1.02 -13.82 4.63
N ALA A 95 -1.10 -14.84 5.49
CA ALA A 95 -1.70 -16.13 5.15
C ALA A 95 -3.20 -16.01 4.82
N MET A 96 -3.93 -15.20 5.58
CA MET A 96 -5.34 -14.92 5.31
C MET A 96 -5.51 -14.15 4.01
N PHE A 97 -4.71 -13.09 3.78
CA PHE A 97 -4.68 -12.37 2.52
C PHE A 97 -4.49 -13.33 1.34
N ARG A 98 -3.48 -14.20 1.40
CA ARG A 98 -3.14 -15.16 0.32
C ARG A 98 -4.21 -16.22 0.08
N SER A 99 -4.96 -16.60 1.10
CA SER A 99 -6.03 -17.59 0.99
C SER A 99 -7.37 -16.98 0.56
N SER A 100 -7.55 -15.67 0.75
CA SER A 100 -8.79 -14.97 0.43
C SER A 100 -9.21 -15.16 -1.04
N PRO A 101 -10.52 -15.28 -1.35
CA PRO A 101 -10.98 -15.38 -2.74
C PRO A 101 -10.56 -14.16 -3.57
N CYS A 102 -10.56 -12.98 -2.95
CA CYS A 102 -10.27 -11.74 -3.63
C CYS A 102 -8.78 -11.62 -4.01
N SER A 103 -7.85 -12.16 -3.21
CA SER A 103 -6.44 -12.23 -3.63
C SER A 103 -6.21 -13.20 -4.80
N LYS A 104 -7.04 -14.23 -4.97
CA LYS A 104 -7.00 -15.10 -6.16
C LYS A 104 -7.46 -14.35 -7.41
N VAL A 105 -8.51 -13.55 -7.30
CA VAL A 105 -8.97 -12.67 -8.40
C VAL A 105 -7.88 -11.65 -8.73
N TYR A 106 -7.35 -10.98 -7.71
CA TYR A 106 -6.26 -10.02 -7.83
C TYR A 106 -5.04 -10.63 -8.54
N ARG A 107 -4.63 -11.85 -8.18
CA ARG A 107 -3.52 -12.55 -8.85
C ARG A 107 -3.81 -12.79 -10.34
N ASN A 108 -5.05 -13.13 -10.70
CA ASN A 108 -5.43 -13.36 -12.10
C ASN A 108 -5.52 -12.04 -12.90
N GLU A 109 -5.94 -10.95 -12.27
CA GLU A 109 -6.04 -9.62 -12.89
C GLU A 109 -4.67 -8.95 -13.04
N CYS A 110 -3.81 -9.02 -12.02
CA CYS A 110 -2.43 -8.51 -12.07
C CYS A 110 -1.51 -9.34 -12.98
N GLN A 111 -1.92 -10.53 -13.42
CA GLN A 111 -1.20 -11.34 -14.41
C GLN A 111 -1.47 -10.93 -15.86
N ALA A 112 -2.30 -9.91 -16.10
CA ALA A 112 -2.31 -9.25 -17.40
C ALA A 112 -0.87 -8.80 -17.74
N PRO A 113 -0.35 -9.06 -18.95
CA PRO A 113 1.03 -8.76 -19.26
C PRO A 113 1.24 -7.24 -19.14
N PHE A 114 2.03 -6.83 -18.15
CA PHE A 114 2.68 -5.53 -18.17
C PHE A 114 3.60 -5.54 -19.39
N ASN A 115 3.10 -4.99 -20.50
CA ASN A 115 3.89 -4.80 -21.70
C ASN A 115 4.81 -3.59 -21.48
N CYS A 116 5.73 -3.71 -20.52
CA CYS A 116 6.82 -2.77 -20.32
C CYS A 116 7.83 -3.01 -21.45
N LYS A 117 7.65 -2.29 -22.56
CA LYS A 117 8.81 -1.93 -23.39
C LYS A 117 9.59 -0.88 -22.60
N LEU A 118 10.66 -1.31 -21.95
CA LEU A 118 11.78 -0.43 -21.62
C LEU A 118 12.45 0.03 -22.92
#